data_AF-A0A1Y2K392-F1
#
_entry.id   AF-A0A1Y2K392-F1
#
_cell.length_a   1.000
_cell.length_b   1.000
_cell.length_c   1.000
_cell.angle_alpha   90.00
_cell.angle_beta   90.00
_cell.angle_gamma   90.00
#
_symmetry.space_group_name_H-M   'P 1'
#
loop_
_entity.id
_entity.type
_entity.pdbx_description
1 polymer ?
#
loop_
_entity_poly.entity_id
_entity_poly.type
_entity_poly.pdbx_seq_one_letter_code
_entity_poly.pdbx_strand_id
1 'polypeptide(L)'
;MRRLDCFYLNTMSGGDGRRFFHHLLLHYALHYKRPVQALLESIIGVRMPFKWRKRRLSERRASLYPQLSVASVCGAFASAQQQLPDVLGLSEVLRSQHKEYIERLIQMGYASVHVGLGHKAKGVKDHLSVLLATREPSEPIPLPHPFKWGKRIGGGGGATMARGQHSGVIYFCLHLCTTEKVGLYRRTLKTINDNLLALPPEQPVVVMGDFNQDIPYLRKQIPALAQFDDAVGRPDEPTFLLWWDRKSVDHIFTRGLSLNTQASRIIHDGHRSDHAAVRAIVGANGALSTGDDAPATALEPLLAEASHG
;
A
#
# COMPACT_ATOMS: atom_id res chain seq x y z
N MET A 1 24.64 -6.09 -28.89
CA MET A 1 23.69 -7.05 -28.27
C MET A 1 22.90 -6.36 -27.18
N ARG A 2 21.57 -6.28 -27.29
CA ARG A 2 20.70 -5.75 -26.23
C ARG A 2 20.71 -6.74 -25.06
N ARG A 3 21.02 -6.29 -23.84
CA ARG A 3 20.87 -7.09 -22.63
C ARG A 3 19.37 -7.21 -22.34
N LEU A 4 18.79 -8.37 -22.65
CA LEU A 4 17.47 -8.73 -22.13
C LEU A 4 17.67 -9.08 -20.66
N ASP A 5 17.07 -8.30 -19.76
CA ASP A 5 17.14 -8.60 -18.34
C ASP A 5 16.15 -9.72 -17.97
N CYS A 6 16.26 -10.25 -16.76
CA CYS A 6 15.33 -11.27 -16.27
C CYS A 6 13.87 -10.77 -16.18
N PHE A 7 13.66 -9.46 -16.14
CA PHE A 7 12.34 -8.84 -16.15
C PHE A 7 11.67 -9.03 -17.51
N TYR A 8 12.39 -8.84 -18.62
CA TYR A 8 11.89 -9.05 -19.99
C TYR A 8 11.56 -10.52 -20.30
N LEU A 9 12.40 -11.46 -19.85
CA LEU A 9 12.15 -12.90 -20.04
C LEU A 9 10.95 -13.40 -19.20
N ASN A 10 10.72 -12.80 -18.04
CA ASN A 10 9.53 -13.09 -17.23
C ASN A 10 8.25 -12.48 -17.83
N THR A 11 8.31 -11.29 -18.44
CA THR A 11 7.13 -10.69 -19.12
C THR A 11 6.66 -11.53 -20.32
N MET A 12 7.61 -12.13 -21.04
CA MET A 12 7.35 -13.02 -22.19
C MET A 12 6.71 -14.36 -21.79
N SER A 13 6.71 -14.72 -20.51
CA SER A 13 6.28 -16.05 -20.05
C SER A 13 4.79 -16.20 -19.71
N GLY A 14 3.99 -15.14 -19.93
CA GLY A 14 2.53 -15.23 -19.91
C GLY A 14 1.90 -15.16 -18.51
N GLY A 15 1.57 -13.94 -18.09
CA GLY A 15 0.77 -13.66 -16.89
C GLY A 15 -0.74 -13.83 -17.06
N ASP A 16 -1.21 -14.50 -18.13
CA ASP A 16 -2.63 -14.70 -18.44
C ASP A 16 -3.18 -16.07 -18.01
N GLY A 17 -2.38 -16.88 -17.30
CA GLY A 17 -2.77 -18.20 -16.81
C GLY A 17 -2.82 -19.31 -17.88
N ARG A 18 -2.66 -18.99 -19.18
CA ARG A 18 -2.76 -19.98 -20.27
C ARG A 18 -1.50 -20.84 -20.43
N ARG A 19 -0.44 -20.54 -19.69
CA ARG A 19 0.88 -21.21 -19.79
C ARG A 19 1.44 -21.69 -18.44
N PHE A 20 0.57 -22.16 -17.54
CA PHE A 20 0.92 -22.66 -16.20
C PHE A 20 2.15 -23.59 -16.18
N PHE A 21 2.24 -24.55 -17.10
CA PHE A 21 3.39 -25.48 -17.15
C PHE A 21 4.71 -24.81 -17.58
N HIS A 22 4.67 -23.83 -18.48
CA HIS A 22 5.86 -23.05 -18.84
C HIS A 22 6.31 -22.19 -17.65
N HIS A 23 5.36 -21.64 -16.91
CA HIS A 23 5.63 -20.90 -15.68
C HIS A 23 6.21 -21.80 -14.58
N LEU A 24 5.67 -23.00 -14.39
CA LEU A 24 6.20 -24.00 -13.45
C LEU A 24 7.64 -24.39 -13.83
N LEU A 25 7.92 -24.59 -15.12
CA LEU A 25 9.27 -24.89 -15.63
C LEU A 25 10.23 -23.71 -15.46
N LEU A 26 9.81 -22.48 -15.72
CA LEU A 26 10.61 -21.27 -15.49
C LEU A 26 10.85 -21.01 -14.00
N HIS A 27 9.83 -21.17 -13.16
CA HIS A 27 9.93 -21.06 -11.72
C HIS A 27 10.83 -22.17 -11.16
N TYR A 28 10.64 -23.41 -11.60
CA TYR A 28 11.53 -24.52 -11.28
C TYR A 28 12.96 -24.24 -11.77
N ALA A 29 13.16 -23.65 -12.96
CA ALA A 29 14.46 -23.24 -13.47
C ALA A 29 15.11 -22.14 -12.61
N LEU A 30 14.32 -21.16 -12.17
CA LEU A 30 14.74 -20.05 -11.31
C LEU A 30 15.12 -20.51 -9.90
N HIS A 31 14.40 -21.51 -9.37
CA HIS A 31 14.60 -22.04 -8.02
C HIS A 31 15.62 -23.18 -7.95
N TYR A 32 15.66 -24.07 -8.96
CA TYR A 32 16.59 -25.22 -9.07
C TYR A 32 17.79 -24.88 -9.97
N LYS A 33 18.59 -23.98 -9.42
CA LYS A 33 19.67 -23.13 -9.97
C LYS A 33 20.76 -23.68 -10.88
N ARG A 34 20.92 -24.98 -11.09
CA ARG A 34 22.09 -25.51 -11.84
C ARG A 34 21.74 -26.56 -12.89
N PRO A 35 20.93 -27.59 -12.59
CA PRO A 35 20.59 -28.59 -13.59
C PRO A 35 19.81 -27.98 -14.75
N VAL A 36 18.88 -27.06 -14.45
CA VAL A 36 18.03 -26.46 -15.49
C VAL A 36 18.75 -25.36 -16.26
N GLN A 37 19.61 -24.57 -15.61
CA GLN A 37 20.47 -23.64 -16.34
C GLN A 37 21.41 -24.39 -17.29
N ALA A 38 22.06 -25.46 -16.82
CA ALA A 38 22.92 -26.29 -17.66
C ALA A 38 22.15 -26.98 -18.79
N LEU A 39 20.95 -27.50 -18.51
CA LEU A 39 20.07 -28.11 -19.52
C LEU A 39 19.65 -27.07 -20.56
N LEU A 40 19.21 -25.88 -20.14
CA LEU A 40 18.86 -24.80 -21.06
C LEU A 40 20.09 -24.42 -21.90
N GLU A 41 21.23 -24.09 -21.28
CA GLU A 41 22.48 -23.80 -22.00
C GLU A 41 22.89 -24.89 -22.99
N SER A 42 22.62 -26.17 -22.69
CA SER A 42 22.86 -27.30 -23.59
C SER A 42 21.86 -27.38 -24.76
N ILE A 43 20.59 -27.05 -24.53
CA ILE A 43 19.54 -27.08 -25.56
C ILE A 43 19.69 -25.88 -26.51
N ILE A 44 19.93 -24.68 -25.97
CA ILE A 44 20.00 -23.45 -26.78
C ILE A 44 21.41 -23.15 -27.30
N GLY A 45 22.44 -23.91 -26.90
CA GLY A 45 23.82 -23.72 -27.35
C GLY A 45 24.44 -22.37 -26.97
N VAL A 46 23.79 -21.63 -26.08
CA VAL A 46 24.19 -20.29 -25.64
C VAL A 46 24.36 -20.32 -24.13
N ARG A 47 25.55 -19.93 -23.67
CA ARG A 47 25.83 -19.74 -22.24
C ARG A 47 25.02 -18.54 -21.74
N MET A 48 24.11 -18.78 -20.82
CA MET A 48 23.24 -17.73 -20.29
C MET A 48 24.12 -16.74 -19.50
N PRO A 49 24.13 -15.43 -19.83
CA PRO A 49 25.08 -14.46 -19.28
C PRO A 49 24.83 -14.13 -17.79
N PHE A 50 23.79 -14.70 -17.19
CA PHE A 50 23.41 -14.44 -15.81
C PHE A 50 24.19 -15.38 -14.89
N LYS A 51 25.35 -14.95 -14.41
CA LYS A 51 25.84 -15.44 -13.11
C LYS A 51 24.87 -14.91 -12.06
N TRP A 52 23.94 -15.75 -11.62
CA TRP A 52 23.06 -15.48 -10.49
C TRP A 52 23.89 -15.36 -9.20
N ARG A 53 24.61 -14.25 -9.05
CA ARG A 53 25.36 -13.93 -7.84
C ARG A 53 24.29 -13.75 -6.76
N LYS A 54 24.26 -14.67 -5.79
CA LYS A 54 23.43 -14.53 -4.59
C LYS A 54 23.94 -13.28 -3.87
N ARG A 55 23.37 -12.11 -4.21
CA ARG A 55 23.71 -10.85 -3.56
C ARG A 55 23.56 -11.07 -2.07
N ARG A 56 24.60 -10.72 -1.32
CA ARG A 56 24.55 -10.84 0.15
C ARG A 56 23.38 -9.98 0.64
N LEU A 57 22.74 -10.38 1.74
CA LEU A 57 21.64 -9.61 2.34
C LEU A 57 22.08 -8.15 2.56
N SER A 58 23.33 -7.94 2.97
CA SER A 58 23.95 -6.62 3.14
C SER A 58 23.96 -5.79 1.85
N GLU A 59 24.29 -6.38 0.71
CA GLU A 59 24.30 -5.68 -0.59
C GLU A 59 22.88 -5.28 -1.02
N ARG A 60 21.89 -6.16 -0.79
CA ARG A 60 20.49 -5.82 -1.07
C ARG A 60 20.01 -4.67 -0.19
N ARG A 61 20.29 -4.74 1.12
CA ARG A 61 19.96 -3.67 2.07
C ARG A 61 20.62 -2.36 1.68
N ALA A 62 21.90 -2.37 1.34
CA ALA A 62 22.62 -1.18 0.90
C ALA A 62 21.99 -0.54 -0.35
N SER A 63 21.46 -1.35 -1.29
CA SER A 63 20.78 -0.82 -2.48
C SER A 63 19.35 -0.33 -2.25
N LEU A 64 18.59 -1.00 -1.37
CA LEU A 64 17.15 -0.76 -1.17
C LEU A 64 16.88 0.25 -0.06
N TYR A 65 17.60 0.17 1.06
CA TYR A 65 17.25 0.92 2.27
C TYR A 65 17.39 2.44 2.11
N PRO A 66 18.36 3.00 1.36
CA PRO A 66 18.39 4.44 1.10
C PRO A 66 17.13 4.93 0.38
N GLN A 67 16.55 4.08 -0.47
CA GLN A 67 15.35 4.35 -1.25
C GLN A 67 14.07 4.32 -0.40
N LEU A 68 14.12 3.58 0.71
CA LEU A 68 13.05 3.45 1.71
C LEU A 68 13.32 4.35 2.92
N SER A 69 14.19 5.35 2.77
CA SER A 69 14.43 6.34 3.82
C SER A 69 13.18 7.22 4.00
N VAL A 70 12.96 7.68 5.23
CA VAL A 70 11.86 8.61 5.55
C VAL A 70 11.91 9.83 4.64
N ALA A 71 13.11 10.37 4.40
CA ALA A 71 13.35 11.47 3.47
C ALA A 71 12.84 11.18 2.05
N SER A 72 13.16 9.99 1.52
CA SER A 72 12.73 9.59 0.17
C SER A 72 11.22 9.41 0.09
N VAL A 73 10.60 8.81 1.11
CA VAL A 73 9.14 8.59 1.15
C VAL A 73 8.39 9.92 1.26
N CYS A 74 8.77 10.78 2.20
CA CYS A 74 8.17 12.12 2.34
C CYS A 74 8.44 13.00 1.11
N GLY A 75 9.64 12.88 0.50
CA GLY A 75 9.98 13.59 -0.74
C GLY A 75 9.13 13.15 -1.93
N ALA A 76 8.76 11.87 -2.01
CA ALA A 76 7.83 11.38 -3.02
C ALA A 76 6.43 11.99 -2.86
N PHE A 77 5.94 12.16 -1.63
CA PHE A 77 4.65 12.83 -1.40
C PHE A 77 4.67 14.31 -1.81
N ALA A 78 5.76 15.02 -1.50
CA ALA A 78 5.91 16.43 -1.85
C ALA A 78 6.07 16.68 -3.36
N SER A 79 6.67 15.74 -4.09
CA SER A 79 6.94 15.87 -5.53
C SER A 79 5.83 15.34 -6.42
N ALA A 80 5.15 14.26 -6.01
CA ALA A 80 4.14 13.59 -6.84
C ALA A 80 2.75 14.25 -6.81
N GLN A 81 2.53 15.22 -5.93
CA GLN A 81 1.20 15.81 -5.74
C GLN A 81 1.26 17.34 -5.77
N GLN A 82 0.51 17.95 -6.69
CA GLN A 82 0.22 19.39 -6.66
C GLN A 82 -0.51 19.81 -5.37
N GLN A 83 -1.10 18.85 -4.65
CA GLN A 83 -1.78 19.06 -3.37
C GLN A 83 -1.64 17.82 -2.48
N LEU A 84 -1.02 17.99 -1.30
CA LEU A 84 -0.93 16.96 -0.25
C LEU A 84 -2.31 16.53 0.24
N PRO A 85 -2.51 15.26 0.64
CA PRO A 85 -3.80 14.79 1.09
C PRO A 85 -4.12 15.31 2.50
N ASP A 86 -5.41 15.54 2.78
CA ASP A 86 -5.88 16.01 4.09
C ASP A 86 -5.71 14.94 5.18
N VAL A 87 -5.76 13.67 4.78
CA VAL A 87 -5.54 12.51 5.64
C VAL A 87 -4.60 11.54 4.93
N LEU A 88 -3.59 11.06 5.65
CA LEU A 88 -2.57 10.14 5.15
C LEU A 88 -2.44 8.94 6.09
N GLY A 89 -2.65 7.74 5.55
CA GLY A 89 -2.32 6.48 6.22
C GLY A 89 -1.01 5.91 5.68
N LEU A 90 -0.10 5.51 6.57
CA LEU A 90 1.13 4.81 6.21
C LEU A 90 1.19 3.45 6.91
N SER A 91 1.38 2.41 6.14
CA SER A 91 1.62 1.04 6.62
C SER A 91 3.11 0.72 6.73
N GLU A 92 3.43 -0.30 7.51
CA GLU A 92 4.80 -0.86 7.63
C GLU A 92 5.89 0.11 8.12
N VAL A 93 5.51 1.14 8.88
CA VAL A 93 6.50 2.06 9.45
C VAL A 93 7.25 1.36 10.59
N LEU A 94 8.58 1.45 10.60
CA LEU A 94 9.38 0.91 11.70
C LEU A 94 9.36 1.88 12.88
N ARG A 95 9.29 1.35 14.10
CA ARG A 95 9.33 2.17 15.33
C ARG A 95 10.53 3.12 15.41
N SER A 96 11.69 2.68 14.94
CA SER A 96 12.91 3.50 14.88
C SER A 96 12.77 4.72 13.96
N GLN A 97 11.80 4.73 13.04
CA GLN A 97 11.55 5.82 12.09
C GLN A 97 10.47 6.81 12.56
N HIS A 98 9.76 6.53 13.67
CA HIS A 98 8.61 7.34 14.11
C HIS A 98 8.92 8.80 14.29
N LYS A 99 10.01 9.11 15.00
CA LYS A 99 10.40 10.49 15.28
C LYS A 99 10.58 11.30 13.99
N GLU A 100 11.33 10.75 13.04
CA GLU A 100 11.60 11.43 11.77
C GLU A 100 10.34 11.58 10.91
N TYR A 101 9.49 10.54 10.84
CA TYR A 101 8.20 10.65 10.12
C TYR A 101 7.31 11.73 10.74
N ILE A 102 7.14 11.73 12.06
CA ILE A 102 6.29 12.71 12.75
C ILE A 102 6.79 14.14 12.50
N GLU A 103 8.09 14.38 12.67
CA GLU A 103 8.69 15.71 12.44
C GLU A 103 8.47 16.19 11.00
N ARG A 104 8.71 15.33 10.00
CA ARG A 104 8.52 15.69 8.58
C ARG A 104 7.07 15.88 8.21
N LEU A 105 6.16 15.04 8.71
CA LEU A 105 4.72 15.19 8.43
C LEU A 105 4.18 16.49 9.04
N ILE A 106 4.61 16.87 10.25
CA ILE A 106 4.26 18.17 10.84
C ILE A 106 4.80 19.32 9.97
N GLN A 107 6.04 19.23 9.48
CA GLN A 107 6.61 20.22 8.55
C GLN A 107 5.84 20.31 7.22
N MET A 108 5.21 19.22 6.78
CA MET A 108 4.36 19.18 5.59
C MET A 108 2.94 19.75 5.84
N GLY A 109 2.64 20.19 7.07
CA GLY A 109 1.37 20.83 7.42
C GLY A 109 0.30 19.87 7.98
N TYR A 110 0.68 18.67 8.41
CA TYR A 110 -0.22 17.81 9.19
C TYR A 110 -0.27 18.30 10.65
N ALA A 111 -1.47 18.59 11.14
CA ALA A 111 -1.68 19.09 12.51
C ALA A 111 -1.59 17.98 13.57
N SER A 112 -1.86 16.72 13.20
CA SER A 112 -1.82 15.59 14.13
C SER A 112 -1.27 14.34 13.44
N VAL A 113 -0.49 13.55 14.19
CA VAL A 113 0.05 12.27 13.73
C VAL A 113 -0.14 11.23 14.83
N HIS A 114 -0.88 10.18 14.52
CA HIS A 114 -1.22 9.09 15.44
C HIS A 114 -0.46 7.82 15.06
N VAL A 115 0.00 7.08 16.07
CA VAL A 115 0.80 5.87 15.88
C VAL A 115 0.05 4.65 16.38
N GLY A 116 -0.15 3.66 15.51
CA GLY A 116 -0.70 2.35 15.86
C GLY A 116 0.39 1.29 15.90
N LEU A 117 0.74 0.77 17.08
CA LEU A 117 1.76 -0.28 17.18
C LEU A 117 1.22 -1.64 16.75
N GLY A 118 1.97 -2.31 15.87
CA GLY A 118 1.72 -3.66 15.41
C GLY A 118 2.65 -4.70 16.04
N HIS A 119 2.93 -5.75 15.27
CA HIS A 119 3.76 -6.85 15.74
C HIS A 119 5.22 -6.44 15.99
N LYS A 120 5.85 -7.19 16.90
CA LYS A 120 7.30 -7.25 17.06
C LYS A 120 7.76 -8.68 16.86
N ALA A 121 8.53 -8.94 15.81
CA ALA A 121 9.10 -10.25 15.59
C ALA A 121 10.15 -10.57 16.68
N LYS A 122 10.15 -11.80 17.19
CA LYS A 122 11.16 -12.25 18.17
C LYS A 122 12.57 -12.03 17.62
N GLY A 123 13.43 -11.37 18.40
CA GLY A 123 14.82 -11.06 18.01
C GLY A 123 14.98 -9.81 17.13
N VAL A 124 13.89 -9.17 16.72
CA VAL A 124 13.92 -7.87 16.04
C VAL A 124 13.64 -6.77 17.07
N LYS A 125 14.46 -5.71 17.06
CA LYS A 125 14.33 -4.61 18.03
C LYS A 125 13.09 -3.75 17.76
N ASP A 126 12.77 -3.54 16.49
CA ASP A 126 11.70 -2.65 16.05
C ASP A 126 10.34 -3.33 15.93
N HIS A 127 9.31 -2.55 16.20
CA HIS A 127 7.92 -2.90 15.88
C HIS A 127 7.61 -2.40 14.47
N LEU A 128 6.78 -3.15 13.75
CA LEU A 128 5.99 -2.54 12.67
C LEU A 128 4.85 -1.74 13.29
N SER A 129 4.46 -0.69 12.58
CA SER A 129 3.41 0.23 13.00
C SER A 129 2.69 0.79 11.79
N VAL A 130 1.56 1.43 12.06
CA VAL A 130 0.88 2.33 11.14
C VAL A 130 0.99 3.76 11.64
N LEU A 131 1.02 4.72 10.72
CA LEU A 131 0.85 6.14 11.02
C LEU A 131 -0.43 6.66 10.36
N LEU A 132 -1.15 7.50 11.08
CA LEU A 132 -2.29 8.26 10.58
C LEU A 132 -2.01 9.74 10.80
N ALA A 133 -1.85 10.50 9.72
CA ALA A 133 -1.64 11.94 9.77
C ALA A 133 -2.87 12.69 9.25
N THR A 134 -3.28 13.76 9.92
CA THR A 134 -4.44 14.59 9.56
C THR A 134 -4.03 16.06 9.51
N ARG A 135 -4.50 16.79 8.50
CA ARG A 135 -4.28 18.24 8.36
C ARG A 135 -5.17 19.05 9.30
N GLU A 136 -6.38 18.58 9.59
CA GLU A 136 -7.13 19.08 10.72
C GLU A 136 -6.57 18.50 12.03
N PRO A 137 -6.69 19.22 13.17
CA PRO A 137 -6.46 18.64 14.49
C PRO A 137 -7.34 17.42 14.71
N SER A 138 -6.78 16.35 15.26
CA SER A 138 -7.54 15.15 15.59
C SER A 138 -7.09 14.55 16.92
N GLU A 139 -8.03 13.90 17.60
CA GLU A 139 -7.78 13.25 18.89
C GLU A 139 -7.80 11.72 18.75
N PRO A 140 -6.95 11.00 19.50
CA PRO A 140 -6.94 9.54 19.44
C PRO A 140 -8.23 8.97 20.06
N ILE A 141 -8.83 7.99 19.38
CA ILE A 141 -9.95 7.21 19.90
C ILE A 141 -9.41 5.83 20.32
N PRO A 142 -9.69 5.36 21.55
CA PRO A 142 -9.39 3.99 21.92
C PRO A 142 -10.12 3.01 21.01
N LEU A 143 -9.43 2.00 20.49
CA LEU A 143 -10.07 0.91 19.76
C LEU A 143 -10.98 0.11 20.72
N PRO A 144 -12.31 0.07 20.52
CA PRO A 144 -13.22 -0.66 21.41
C PRO A 144 -12.83 -2.13 21.61
N HIS A 145 -12.31 -2.75 20.55
CA HIS A 145 -11.80 -4.12 20.58
C HIS A 145 -10.31 -4.14 20.17
N PRO A 146 -9.38 -4.38 21.11
CA PRO A 146 -7.96 -4.33 20.81
C PRO A 146 -7.51 -5.51 19.94
N PHE A 147 -6.62 -5.22 18.98
CA PHE A 147 -6.01 -6.25 18.14
C PHE A 147 -4.99 -7.10 18.90
N LYS A 148 -5.02 -8.40 18.66
CA LYS A 148 -4.03 -9.35 19.19
C LYS A 148 -3.00 -9.68 18.10
N TRP A 149 -2.02 -8.80 17.90
CA TRP A 149 -0.98 -8.98 16.89
C TRP A 149 -0.10 -10.21 17.15
N GLY A 150 0.43 -10.78 16.06
CA GLY A 150 1.40 -11.88 16.16
C GLY A 150 2.74 -11.42 16.77
N LYS A 151 3.60 -12.35 17.18
CA LYS A 151 4.98 -12.06 17.64
C LYS A 151 6.05 -12.50 16.62
N ARG A 152 5.68 -12.57 15.35
CA ARG A 152 6.48 -13.10 14.22
C ARG A 152 6.23 -12.24 12.98
N ILE A 153 7.18 -12.23 12.03
CA ILE A 153 7.06 -11.57 10.71
C ILE A 153 5.73 -11.94 10.05
N GLY A 154 5.04 -10.97 9.45
CA GLY A 154 3.67 -11.13 8.94
C GLY A 154 2.65 -11.24 10.07
N GLY A 155 2.87 -10.56 11.20
CA GLY A 155 2.02 -10.60 12.39
C GLY A 155 0.96 -9.50 12.45
N GLY A 156 0.91 -8.61 11.46
CA GLY A 156 0.10 -7.39 11.40
C GLY A 156 0.92 -6.13 11.67
N GLY A 157 0.67 -5.07 10.91
CA GLY A 157 1.42 -3.82 11.01
C GLY A 157 0.89 -2.84 12.05
N GLY A 158 -0.32 -3.02 12.58
CA GLY A 158 -0.87 -2.14 13.61
C GLY A 158 -2.23 -1.58 13.23
N ALA A 159 -2.81 -0.82 14.16
CA ALA A 159 -4.08 -0.16 13.99
C ALA A 159 -4.11 1.09 14.85
N THR A 160 -4.67 2.18 14.34
CA THR A 160 -4.93 3.41 15.09
C THR A 160 -6.23 4.04 14.62
N MET A 161 -6.92 4.70 15.55
CA MET A 161 -8.18 5.39 15.28
C MET A 161 -8.12 6.79 15.87
N ALA A 162 -8.60 7.78 15.13
CA ALA A 162 -8.66 9.16 15.56
C ALA A 162 -9.95 9.84 15.08
N ARG A 163 -10.38 10.89 15.78
CA ARG A 163 -11.53 11.72 15.40
C ARG A 163 -11.05 13.10 14.99
N GLY A 164 -11.44 13.55 13.80
CA GLY A 164 -11.24 14.94 13.38
C GLY A 164 -12.01 15.89 14.28
N GLN A 165 -11.35 16.91 14.82
CA GLN A 165 -12.00 17.86 15.75
C GLN A 165 -13.00 18.78 15.04
N HIS A 166 -12.78 19.10 13.76
CA HIS A 166 -13.67 19.98 13.01
C HIS A 166 -14.69 19.18 12.20
N SER A 167 -14.23 18.15 11.49
CA SER A 167 -15.10 17.32 10.64
C SER A 167 -15.97 16.35 11.44
N GLY A 168 -15.55 16.00 12.66
CA GLY A 168 -16.13 14.91 13.43
C GLY A 168 -15.88 13.52 12.84
N VAL A 169 -15.22 13.40 11.69
CA VAL A 169 -15.01 12.12 10.97
C VAL A 169 -14.09 11.22 11.78
N ILE A 170 -14.43 9.93 11.83
CA ILE A 170 -13.55 8.91 12.41
C ILE A 170 -12.62 8.36 11.32
N TYR A 171 -11.33 8.47 11.56
CA TYR A 171 -10.27 7.91 10.73
C TYR A 171 -9.74 6.64 11.38
N PHE A 172 -9.80 5.52 10.67
CA PHE A 172 -9.31 4.22 11.13
C PHE A 172 -8.25 3.69 10.15
N CYS A 173 -6.98 3.79 10.54
CA CYS A 173 -5.86 3.28 9.74
C CYS A 173 -5.34 1.95 10.30
N LEU A 174 -5.11 0.97 9.43
CA LEU A 174 -4.68 -0.37 9.84
C LEU A 174 -3.78 -1.06 8.82
N HIS A 175 -3.00 -2.04 9.30
CA HIS A 175 -2.28 -2.99 8.47
C HIS A 175 -2.47 -4.38 9.06
N LEU A 176 -3.17 -5.24 8.32
CA LEU A 176 -3.50 -6.60 8.75
C LEU A 176 -2.32 -7.56 8.66
N CYS A 177 -2.47 -8.73 9.27
CA CYS A 177 -1.43 -9.75 9.14
C CYS A 177 -1.50 -10.43 7.77
N THR A 178 -0.39 -11.04 7.37
CA THR A 178 -0.32 -11.79 6.12
C THR A 178 -1.24 -13.00 6.15
N THR A 179 -1.75 -13.37 4.98
CA THR A 179 -2.71 -14.48 4.79
C THR A 179 -2.11 -15.87 5.08
N GLU A 180 -0.78 -15.99 5.12
CA GLU A 180 -0.04 -17.19 5.54
C GLU A 180 -0.43 -17.69 6.94
N LYS A 181 -1.00 -16.82 7.78
CA LYS A 181 -1.47 -17.17 9.13
C LYS A 181 -2.99 -17.05 9.23
N VAL A 182 -3.70 -17.85 8.46
CA VAL A 182 -5.18 -17.84 8.34
C VAL A 182 -5.90 -17.70 9.69
N GLY A 183 -5.49 -18.42 10.74
CA GLY A 183 -6.12 -18.33 12.05
C GLY A 183 -5.92 -16.98 12.75
N LEU A 184 -4.75 -16.35 12.62
CA LEU A 184 -4.51 -15.00 13.11
C LEU A 184 -5.28 -13.98 12.27
N TYR A 185 -5.25 -14.15 10.95
CA TYR A 185 -5.91 -13.27 10.00
C TYR A 185 -7.42 -13.22 10.20
N ARG A 186 -8.08 -14.38 10.35
CA ARG A 186 -9.52 -14.43 10.69
C ARG A 186 -9.85 -13.72 12.00
N ARG A 187 -8.98 -13.81 13.01
CA ARG A 187 -9.16 -13.05 14.26
C ARG A 187 -9.05 -11.55 14.04
N THR A 188 -8.09 -11.09 13.24
CA THR A 188 -7.97 -9.67 12.94
C THR A 188 -9.16 -9.15 12.13
N LEU A 189 -9.70 -9.93 11.19
CA LEU A 189 -10.94 -9.59 10.47
C LEU A 189 -12.14 -9.48 11.42
N LYS A 190 -12.29 -10.44 12.35
CA LYS A 190 -13.33 -10.36 13.37
C LYS A 190 -13.17 -9.11 14.23
N THR A 191 -11.95 -8.79 14.66
CA THR A 191 -11.67 -7.58 15.44
C THR A 191 -12.02 -6.31 14.67
N ILE A 192 -11.75 -6.24 13.36
CA ILE A 192 -12.21 -5.11 12.53
C ILE A 192 -13.73 -5.03 12.56
N ASN A 193 -14.42 -6.14 12.28
CA ASN A 193 -15.88 -6.18 12.27
C ASN A 193 -16.46 -5.68 13.60
N ASP A 194 -15.96 -6.19 14.73
CA ASP A 194 -16.41 -5.78 16.05
C ASP A 194 -16.16 -4.28 16.30
N ASN A 195 -14.99 -3.75 15.90
CA ASN A 195 -14.70 -2.31 16.03
C ASN A 195 -15.62 -1.45 15.15
N LEU A 196 -15.93 -1.86 13.92
CA LEU A 196 -16.81 -1.11 13.02
C LEU A 196 -18.27 -1.11 13.52
N LEU A 197 -18.73 -2.22 14.11
CA LEU A 197 -20.07 -2.31 14.72
C LEU A 197 -20.19 -1.49 16.01
N ALA A 198 -19.08 -1.23 16.70
CA ALA A 198 -19.07 -0.41 17.91
C ALA A 198 -19.15 1.11 17.61
N LEU A 199 -18.97 1.53 16.36
CA LEU A 199 -19.12 2.92 15.95
C LEU A 199 -20.60 3.26 15.71
N PRO A 200 -21.07 4.46 16.08
CA PRO A 200 -22.45 4.87 15.79
C PRO A 200 -22.76 4.77 14.28
N PRO A 201 -23.92 4.27 13.86
CA PRO A 201 -24.20 3.98 12.45
C PRO A 201 -24.23 5.24 11.57
N GLU A 202 -24.65 6.38 12.12
CA GLU A 202 -24.70 7.69 11.47
C GLU A 202 -23.35 8.42 11.42
N GLN A 203 -22.36 7.95 12.20
CA GLN A 203 -21.05 8.56 12.28
C GLN A 203 -20.31 8.40 10.94
N PRO A 204 -19.81 9.50 10.33
CA PRO A 204 -18.91 9.42 9.19
C PRO A 204 -17.59 8.73 9.56
N VAL A 205 -17.16 7.78 8.74
CA VAL A 205 -15.96 6.97 8.97
C VAL A 205 -15.18 6.81 7.67
N VAL A 206 -13.85 6.90 7.77
CA VAL A 206 -12.89 6.45 6.75
C VAL A 206 -12.05 5.34 7.35
N VAL A 207 -12.06 4.16 6.72
CA VAL A 207 -11.20 3.02 7.08
C VAL A 207 -10.19 2.83 5.95
N MET A 208 -8.89 2.82 6.25
CA MET A 208 -7.85 2.73 5.23
C MET A 208 -6.67 1.86 5.65
N GLY A 209 -5.98 1.32 4.65
CA GLY A 209 -4.66 0.72 4.80
C GLY A 209 -4.52 -0.61 4.08
N ASP A 210 -3.57 -1.44 4.52
CA ASP A 210 -3.26 -2.72 3.90
C ASP A 210 -4.06 -3.85 4.56
N PHE A 211 -5.04 -4.38 3.85
CA PHE A 211 -5.89 -5.47 4.28
C PHE A 211 -5.35 -6.86 3.89
N ASN A 212 -4.32 -6.95 3.04
CA ASN A 212 -3.75 -8.19 2.52
C ASN A 212 -4.76 -9.10 1.77
N GLN A 213 -5.94 -8.60 1.39
CA GLN A 213 -6.99 -9.33 0.66
C GLN A 213 -7.86 -8.39 -0.18
N ASP A 214 -8.57 -8.94 -1.16
CA ASP A 214 -9.50 -8.22 -2.03
C ASP A 214 -10.84 -7.86 -1.36
N ILE A 215 -11.57 -6.91 -1.95
CA ILE A 215 -12.85 -6.43 -1.43
C ILE A 215 -13.91 -7.54 -1.34
N PRO A 216 -14.11 -8.43 -2.35
CA PRO A 216 -15.07 -9.52 -2.25
C PRO A 216 -14.83 -10.43 -1.05
N TYR A 217 -13.58 -10.80 -0.79
CA TYR A 217 -13.21 -11.59 0.38
C TYR A 217 -13.49 -10.82 1.68
N LEU A 218 -13.09 -9.55 1.75
CA LEU A 218 -13.27 -8.72 2.93
C LEU A 218 -14.75 -8.54 3.30
N ARG A 219 -15.62 -8.22 2.33
CA ARG A 219 -17.07 -8.05 2.57
C ARG A 219 -17.72 -9.34 3.07
N LYS A 220 -17.25 -10.51 2.64
CA LYS A 220 -17.73 -11.80 3.15
C LYS A 220 -17.32 -12.05 4.61
N GLN A 221 -16.13 -11.59 5.01
CA GLN A 221 -15.57 -11.86 6.34
C GLN A 221 -15.85 -10.76 7.37
N ILE A 222 -16.14 -9.54 6.92
CA ILE A 222 -16.41 -8.35 7.75
C ILE A 222 -17.79 -7.80 7.37
N PRO A 223 -18.90 -8.40 7.88
CA PRO A 223 -20.25 -7.96 7.54
C PRO A 223 -20.52 -6.46 7.72
N ALA A 224 -19.86 -5.81 8.69
CA ALA A 224 -19.97 -4.37 8.90
C ALA A 224 -19.59 -3.52 7.66
N LEU A 225 -18.73 -4.05 6.77
CA LEU A 225 -18.38 -3.37 5.50
C LEU A 225 -19.55 -3.26 4.52
N ALA A 226 -20.68 -3.94 4.77
CA ALA A 226 -21.89 -3.73 3.97
C ALA A 226 -22.44 -2.29 4.08
N GLN A 227 -22.07 -1.55 5.15
CA GLN A 227 -22.43 -0.14 5.35
C GLN A 227 -21.39 0.83 4.77
N PHE A 228 -20.37 0.31 4.09
CA PHE A 228 -19.25 1.10 3.58
C PHE A 228 -19.17 0.97 2.06
N ASP A 229 -18.83 2.09 1.43
CA ASP A 229 -18.49 2.17 0.03
C ASP A 229 -16.99 2.00 -0.18
N ASP A 230 -16.60 1.43 -1.32
CA ASP A 230 -15.21 1.51 -1.79
C ASP A 230 -14.99 2.91 -2.38
N ALA A 231 -14.18 3.71 -1.70
CA ALA A 231 -13.98 5.12 -2.04
C ALA A 231 -13.22 5.31 -3.36
N VAL A 232 -12.49 4.29 -3.83
CA VAL A 232 -11.72 4.34 -5.07
C VAL A 232 -12.57 3.87 -6.25
N GLY A 233 -13.46 2.90 -6.02
CA GLY A 233 -14.30 2.30 -7.06
C GLY A 233 -13.53 1.44 -8.05
N ARG A 234 -12.39 0.88 -7.64
CA ARG A 234 -11.49 0.06 -8.48
C ARG A 234 -11.05 -1.21 -7.74
N PRO A 235 -12.00 -2.09 -7.38
CA PRO A 235 -11.75 -3.23 -6.48
C PRO A 235 -10.69 -4.21 -7.00
N ASP A 236 -10.51 -4.31 -8.32
CA ASP A 236 -9.63 -5.29 -8.97
C ASP A 236 -8.28 -4.70 -9.41
N GLU A 237 -8.09 -3.37 -9.33
CA GLU A 237 -6.84 -2.75 -9.76
C GLU A 237 -5.72 -3.06 -8.73
N PRO A 238 -4.59 -3.67 -9.13
CA PRO A 238 -3.59 -4.13 -8.19
C PRO A 238 -2.94 -2.98 -7.42
N THR A 239 -2.84 -3.14 -6.11
CA THR A 239 -2.08 -2.23 -5.25
C THR A 239 -0.79 -2.88 -4.77
N PHE A 240 -0.73 -4.21 -4.66
CA PHE A 240 0.52 -4.94 -4.49
C PHE A 240 1.13 -5.26 -5.87
N LEU A 241 2.36 -4.81 -6.09
CA LEU A 241 2.97 -4.68 -7.42
C LEU A 241 4.07 -5.70 -7.71
N LEU A 242 4.30 -6.66 -6.81
CA LEU A 242 5.22 -7.76 -7.10
C LEU A 242 4.73 -8.52 -8.33
N TRP A 243 5.59 -8.66 -9.34
CA TRP A 243 5.19 -9.17 -10.66
C TRP A 243 4.60 -10.58 -10.64
N TRP A 244 4.94 -11.38 -9.63
CA TRP A 244 4.43 -12.75 -9.46
C TRP A 244 3.18 -12.84 -8.59
N ASP A 245 2.77 -11.74 -7.96
CA ASP A 245 1.65 -11.72 -7.03
C ASP A 245 0.95 -10.36 -7.04
N ARG A 246 0.35 -9.99 -8.17
CA ARG A 246 -0.39 -8.74 -8.29
C ARG A 246 -1.78 -8.88 -7.69
N LYS A 247 -2.08 -8.10 -6.66
CA LYS A 247 -3.33 -8.16 -5.90
C LYS A 247 -3.80 -6.78 -5.49
N SER A 248 -5.12 -6.59 -5.41
CA SER A 248 -5.73 -5.43 -4.78
C SER A 248 -5.89 -5.69 -3.29
N VAL A 249 -5.03 -5.07 -2.48
CA VAL A 249 -4.93 -5.34 -1.03
C VAL A 249 -4.98 -4.09 -0.16
N ASP A 250 -4.73 -2.92 -0.76
CA ASP A 250 -4.80 -1.63 -0.11
C ASP A 250 -6.12 -0.96 -0.45
N HIS A 251 -6.93 -0.68 0.56
CA HIS A 251 -8.30 -0.22 0.35
C HIS A 251 -8.60 1.03 1.17
N ILE A 252 -9.52 1.84 0.67
CA ILE A 252 -10.14 2.95 1.42
C ILE A 252 -11.66 2.72 1.38
N PHE A 253 -12.23 2.44 2.56
CA PHE A 253 -13.66 2.30 2.74
C PHE A 253 -14.23 3.52 3.45
N THR A 254 -15.42 3.96 3.06
CA THR A 254 -16.07 5.11 3.69
C THR A 254 -17.53 4.86 4.00
N ARG A 255 -18.01 5.45 5.10
CA ARG A 255 -19.42 5.47 5.49
C ARG A 255 -19.84 6.89 5.80
N GLY A 256 -21.02 7.31 5.35
CA GLY A 256 -21.57 8.65 5.64
C GLY A 256 -20.84 9.81 4.94
N LEU A 257 -20.10 9.52 3.87
CA LEU A 257 -19.36 10.51 3.09
C LEU A 257 -19.73 10.36 1.61
N SER A 258 -19.81 11.49 0.91
CA SER A 258 -19.98 11.55 -0.54
C SER A 258 -18.66 11.23 -1.24
N LEU A 259 -18.74 10.52 -2.37
CA LEU A 259 -17.56 10.00 -3.08
C LEU A 259 -17.37 10.71 -4.41
N ASN A 260 -16.11 10.96 -4.76
CA ASN A 260 -15.71 11.31 -6.11
C ASN A 260 -14.76 10.24 -6.65
N THR A 261 -15.34 9.14 -7.15
CA THR A 261 -14.58 8.00 -7.69
C THR A 261 -13.84 8.36 -8.98
N GLN A 262 -14.31 9.36 -9.74
CA GLN A 262 -13.64 9.84 -10.96
C GLN A 262 -12.30 10.53 -10.66
N ALA A 263 -12.24 11.31 -9.58
CA ALA A 263 -11.02 11.96 -9.10
C ALA A 263 -10.13 11.02 -8.24
N SER A 264 -10.68 9.89 -7.80
CA SER A 264 -9.97 8.87 -7.03
C SER A 264 -9.15 7.96 -7.94
N ARG A 265 -7.98 7.52 -7.47
CA ARG A 265 -7.02 6.77 -8.29
C ARG A 265 -6.02 5.94 -7.48
N ILE A 266 -5.50 4.91 -8.11
CA ILE A 266 -4.31 4.17 -7.67
C ILE A 266 -3.10 4.74 -8.40
N ILE A 267 -2.03 5.01 -7.65
CA ILE A 267 -0.82 5.69 -8.13
C ILE A 267 0.32 4.69 -8.08
N HIS A 268 0.67 4.15 -9.26
CA HIS A 268 1.73 3.14 -9.43
C HIS A 268 3.12 3.76 -9.51
N ASP A 269 3.22 4.99 -10.00
CA ASP A 269 4.49 5.67 -10.26
C ASP A 269 4.95 6.53 -9.08
N GLY A 270 6.25 6.82 -9.03
CA GLY A 270 6.83 7.76 -8.06
C GLY A 270 7.08 7.18 -6.66
N HIS A 271 6.59 5.98 -6.37
CA HIS A 271 6.78 5.31 -5.08
C HIS A 271 7.75 4.14 -5.21
N ARG A 272 8.80 4.13 -4.37
CA ARG A 272 9.79 3.03 -4.32
C ARG A 272 9.33 1.93 -3.37
N SER A 273 8.09 1.51 -3.52
CA SER A 273 7.42 0.50 -2.70
C SER A 273 6.98 -0.67 -3.58
N ASP A 274 6.81 -1.84 -2.98
CA ASP A 274 6.09 -2.95 -3.59
C ASP A 274 4.57 -2.76 -3.54
N HIS A 275 4.09 -1.67 -2.95
CA HIS A 275 2.71 -1.21 -3.00
C HIS A 275 2.56 0.10 -3.79
N ALA A 276 1.46 0.22 -4.54
CA ALA A 276 0.96 1.47 -5.10
C ALA A 276 0.33 2.32 -3.98
N ALA A 277 0.32 3.65 -4.16
CA ALA A 277 -0.44 4.52 -3.28
C ALA A 277 -1.91 4.54 -3.71
N VAL A 278 -2.83 4.54 -2.73
CA VAL A 278 -4.27 4.61 -2.97
C VAL A 278 -4.77 5.99 -2.56
N ARG A 279 -5.43 6.70 -3.46
CA ARG A 279 -5.97 8.04 -3.20
C ARG A 279 -7.48 8.05 -3.47
N ALA A 280 -8.24 8.46 -2.47
CA ALA A 280 -9.67 8.73 -2.59
C ALA A 280 -9.98 10.22 -2.38
N ILE A 281 -10.96 10.73 -3.10
CA ILE A 281 -11.53 12.07 -2.90
C ILE A 281 -12.95 11.89 -2.37
N VAL A 282 -13.18 12.39 -1.15
CA VAL A 282 -14.43 12.24 -0.42
C VAL A 282 -14.84 13.57 0.20
N GLY A 283 -16.14 13.80 0.34
CA GLY A 283 -16.69 15.02 0.94
C GLY A 283 -17.79 14.73 1.95
N ALA A 284 -18.02 15.65 2.88
CA ALA A 284 -19.20 15.56 3.76
C ALA A 284 -20.49 15.66 2.92
N ASN A 285 -21.51 14.86 3.27
CA ASN A 285 -22.81 14.89 2.60
C ASN A 285 -23.37 16.33 2.58
N GLY A 286 -23.54 16.89 1.38
CA GLY A 286 -24.03 18.26 1.17
C GLY A 286 -22.99 19.28 0.66
N ALA A 287 -21.71 18.90 0.52
CA ALA A 287 -20.65 19.85 0.13
C ALA A 287 -19.89 19.52 -1.18
N LEU A 288 -20.19 18.41 -1.87
CA LEU A 288 -19.75 18.26 -3.26
C LEU A 288 -20.69 19.04 -4.17
N SER A 289 -20.60 20.38 -4.07
CA SER A 289 -21.00 21.24 -5.18
C SER A 289 -20.22 20.74 -6.39
N THR A 290 -20.94 20.29 -7.42
CA THR A 290 -20.44 19.93 -8.75
C THR A 290 -19.95 21.20 -9.46
N GLY A 291 -19.08 21.96 -8.81
CA GLY A 291 -18.47 23.16 -9.36
C GLY A 291 -17.57 22.74 -10.51
N ASP A 292 -18.18 22.63 -11.68
CA ASP A 292 -17.58 22.51 -13.02
C ASP A 292 -16.72 23.74 -13.41
N ASP A 293 -16.14 24.44 -12.42
CA ASP A 293 -15.36 25.67 -12.63
C ASP A 293 -13.97 25.59 -11.99
N ALA A 294 -13.34 24.41 -12.00
CA ALA A 294 -11.89 24.37 -12.11
C ALA A 294 -11.57 24.44 -13.60
N PRO A 295 -11.06 25.57 -14.14
CA PRO A 295 -10.70 25.63 -15.54
C PRO A 295 -9.68 24.52 -15.81
N ALA A 296 -9.93 23.77 -16.88
CA ALA A 296 -8.90 22.99 -17.55
C ALA A 296 -7.83 23.97 -18.06
N THR A 297 -6.96 24.45 -17.16
CA THR A 297 -5.79 25.21 -17.53
C THR A 297 -4.79 24.25 -18.16
N ALA A 298 -4.91 24.16 -19.48
CA ALA A 298 -3.83 24.04 -20.44
C ALA A 298 -2.62 23.22 -19.96
N LEU A 299 -2.76 21.90 -20.04
CA LEU A 299 -1.62 21.04 -20.36
C LEU A 299 -1.40 21.11 -21.88
N GLU A 300 -0.72 22.17 -22.33
CA GLU A 300 0.03 22.13 -23.59
C GLU A 300 1.54 21.97 -23.30
N PRO A 301 2.27 21.31 -24.21
CA PRO A 301 3.56 20.70 -23.89
C PRO A 301 4.72 21.68 -24.05
N LEU A 302 5.39 22.02 -22.93
CA LEU A 302 6.75 22.55 -22.96
C LEU A 302 7.76 21.41 -23.22
N LEU A 303 7.73 20.86 -24.44
CA LEU A 303 8.79 20.03 -25.01
C LEU A 303 8.88 20.26 -26.52
N ALA A 304 9.31 21.46 -26.92
CA ALA A 304 9.91 21.71 -28.23
C ALA A 304 10.68 23.03 -28.17
N GLU A 305 11.96 22.98 -27.75
CA GLU A 305 13.05 23.84 -28.24
C GLU A 305 14.34 23.50 -27.48
N ALA A 306 14.97 22.39 -27.88
CA ALA A 306 16.39 22.14 -27.64
C ALA A 306 16.96 21.42 -28.86
N SER A 307 16.91 22.11 -29.99
CA SER A 307 17.61 21.77 -31.22
C SER A 307 17.75 23.02 -32.07
N HIS A 308 18.69 23.88 -31.67
CA HIS A 308 19.62 24.64 -32.53
C HIS A 308 20.38 25.64 -31.65
N GLY A 309 21.64 25.30 -31.40
CA GLY A 309 22.62 26.01 -30.58
C GLY A 309 23.81 25.09 -30.37
#